data_AF-A0A1M7ZMA2-F1
#
_entry.id   AF-A0A1M7ZMA2-F1
#
_cell.length_a   1.000
_cell.length_b   1.000
_cell.length_c   1.000
_cell.angle_alpha   90.00
_cell.angle_beta   90.00
_cell.angle_gamma   90.00
#
_symmetry.space_group_name_H-M   'P 1'
#
loop_
_entity.id
_entity.type
_entity.pdbx_description
1 polymer ?
#
loop_
_entity_poly.entity_id
_entity_poly.type
_entity_poly.pdbx_seq_one_letter_code
_entity_poly.pdbx_strand_id
1 'polypeptide(L)'
;MCSTPWRTRAGPARRAAFVGRWRCRWLNIASVADRLALSLINRRQLRASDFELRDAGAVFLSDEARKKVLTAWQERKKDERQHPFLEEKAPLGLTPYLQAQMLARHLRGDLDAYPPWFWK
;
A
#
# COMPACT_ATOMS: atom_id res chain seq x y z
N MET A 1 40.47 2.79 -15.87
CA MET A 1 40.70 1.36 -16.24
C MET A 1 40.77 0.53 -14.97
N CYS A 2 40.50 -0.77 -15.07
CA CYS A 2 40.28 -1.79 -14.02
C CYS A 2 38.85 -1.81 -13.44
N SER A 3 37.91 -2.48 -14.11
CA SER A 3 37.68 -3.94 -14.09
C SER A 3 37.02 -4.42 -12.80
N THR A 4 35.71 -4.66 -12.92
CA THR A 4 34.95 -5.60 -12.10
C THR A 4 35.68 -6.93 -11.92
N PRO A 5 35.49 -7.56 -10.76
CA PRO A 5 35.04 -8.94 -10.78
C PRO A 5 33.88 -9.13 -9.81
N TRP A 6 32.67 -9.15 -10.36
CA TRP A 6 31.56 -9.86 -9.72
C TRP A 6 31.88 -11.36 -9.73
N ARG A 7 31.48 -12.06 -8.65
CA ARG A 7 31.42 -13.53 -8.47
C ARG A 7 32.64 -14.14 -7.77
N THR A 8 32.58 -14.22 -6.44
CA THR A 8 32.80 -15.45 -5.64
C THR A 8 32.70 -15.14 -4.13
N ARG A 9 31.53 -15.42 -3.54
CA ARG A 9 31.29 -15.94 -2.17
C ARG A 9 29.85 -15.65 -1.78
N ALA A 10 28.98 -16.57 -2.20
CA ALA A 10 27.70 -16.76 -1.55
C ALA A 10 27.98 -17.28 -0.13
N GLY A 11 27.58 -16.50 0.87
CA GLY A 11 27.58 -16.90 2.29
C GLY A 11 26.19 -16.67 2.89
N PRO A 12 25.72 -17.53 3.81
CA PRO A 12 24.36 -17.50 4.35
C PRO A 12 24.04 -16.28 5.24
N ALA A 13 25.02 -15.40 5.47
CA ALA A 13 24.93 -14.28 6.41
C ALA A 13 24.20 -13.02 5.89
N ARG A 14 23.61 -13.03 4.68
CA ARG A 14 22.84 -11.89 4.13
C ARG A 14 21.33 -12.04 4.17
N ARG A 15 20.77 -13.04 4.86
CA ARG A 15 19.31 -13.11 5.07
C ARG A 15 18.82 -12.24 6.23
N ALA A 16 19.65 -11.99 7.24
CA ALA A 16 19.25 -11.22 8.43
C ALA A 16 19.25 -9.69 8.22
N ALA A 17 20.12 -9.16 7.35
CA ALA A 17 20.18 -7.73 7.07
C ALA A 17 19.01 -7.21 6.20
N PHE A 18 18.26 -8.13 5.57
CA PHE A 18 17.11 -7.79 4.73
C PHE A 18 15.82 -7.62 5.53
N VAL A 19 15.80 -7.84 6.86
CA VAL A 19 14.57 -7.71 7.66
C VAL A 19 14.58 -6.42 8.50
N GLY A 20 15.75 -5.92 8.90
CA GLY A 20 15.88 -4.76 9.80
C GLY A 20 15.62 -3.39 9.17
N ARG A 21 15.71 -3.25 7.84
CA ARG A 21 15.54 -1.97 7.11
C ARG A 21 14.18 -1.81 6.43
N TRP A 22 13.25 -2.71 6.69
CA TRP A 22 11.91 -2.73 6.08
C TRP A 22 10.80 -2.20 6.99
N ARG A 23 11.15 -1.74 8.19
CA ARG A 23 10.20 -1.43 9.25
C ARG A 23 9.42 -0.11 9.09
N CYS A 24 9.75 0.74 8.11
CA CYS A 24 9.08 2.05 7.93
C CYS A 24 8.77 2.44 6.47
N ARG A 25 8.84 1.52 5.52
CA ARG A 25 8.52 1.80 4.11
C ARG A 25 7.66 0.72 3.46
N TRP A 26 6.86 0.03 4.27
CA TRP A 26 5.84 -0.88 3.78
C TRP A 26 4.51 -0.13 3.67
N LEU A 27 4.02 -0.07 2.43
CA LEU A 27 2.63 0.22 2.04
C LEU A 27 2.07 1.61 2.41
N ASN A 28 2.08 2.51 1.42
CA ASN A 28 1.25 3.73 1.36
C ASN A 28 -0.27 3.50 1.52
N ILE A 29 -0.74 2.25 1.72
CA ILE A 29 -2.16 1.90 1.84
C ILE A 29 -2.81 2.54 3.06
N ALA A 30 -2.07 2.75 4.16
CA ALA A 30 -2.61 3.39 5.37
C ALA A 30 -3.24 4.75 5.03
N SER A 31 -2.50 5.60 4.31
CA SER A 31 -2.99 6.93 3.93
C SER A 31 -4.19 6.90 2.96
N VAL A 32 -4.45 5.80 2.24
CA VAL A 32 -5.70 5.64 1.45
C VAL A 32 -6.87 5.36 2.38
N ALA A 33 -6.67 4.47 3.34
CA ALA A 33 -7.69 4.10 4.31
C ALA A 33 -8.09 5.30 5.17
N ASP A 34 -7.11 6.08 5.66
CA ASP A 34 -7.35 7.31 6.41
C ASP A 34 -8.12 8.35 5.58
N ARG A 35 -7.68 8.57 4.32
CA ARG A 35 -8.38 9.49 3.40
C ARG A 35 -9.80 9.03 3.09
N LEU A 36 -10.03 7.72 2.97
CA LEU A 36 -11.38 7.16 2.80
C LEU A 36 -12.24 7.44 4.02
N ALA A 37 -11.74 7.14 5.23
CA ALA A 37 -12.48 7.35 6.48
C ALA A 37 -12.88 8.82 6.63
N LEU A 38 -11.92 9.75 6.44
CA LEU A 38 -12.19 11.18 6.47
C LEU A 38 -13.20 11.62 5.40
N SER A 39 -13.11 11.08 4.19
CA SER A 39 -14.07 11.38 3.11
C SER A 39 -15.48 10.89 3.43
N LEU A 40 -15.62 9.72 4.04
CA LEU A 40 -16.92 9.14 4.42
C LEU A 40 -17.60 9.97 5.53
N ILE A 41 -16.81 10.43 6.51
CA ILE A 41 -17.27 11.30 7.60
C ILE A 41 -17.62 12.70 7.06
N ASN A 42 -16.73 13.32 6.27
CA ASN A 42 -16.94 14.67 5.74
C ASN A 42 -18.17 14.75 4.82
N ARG A 43 -18.44 13.70 4.03
CA ARG A 43 -19.63 13.61 3.17
C ARG A 43 -20.89 13.19 3.93
N ARG A 44 -20.82 13.00 5.25
CA ARG A 44 -21.91 12.53 6.12
C ARG A 44 -22.54 11.20 5.66
N GLN A 45 -21.73 10.37 4.99
CA GLN A 45 -22.14 9.03 4.52
C GLN A 45 -22.12 8.01 5.67
N LEU A 46 -21.28 8.26 6.67
CA LEU A 46 -21.32 7.62 7.97
C LEU A 46 -21.70 8.65 9.03
N ARG A 47 -22.63 8.28 9.91
CA ARG A 47 -23.10 9.12 11.03
C ARG A 47 -22.90 8.40 12.35
N ALA A 48 -23.01 9.11 13.47
CA ALA A 48 -22.92 8.51 14.80
C ALA A 48 -23.96 7.38 15.01
N SER A 49 -25.12 7.47 14.36
CA SER A 49 -26.18 6.45 14.38
C SER A 49 -25.80 5.13 13.71
N ASP A 50 -24.78 5.14 12.85
CA ASP A 50 -24.28 3.96 12.15
C ASP A 50 -23.31 3.12 12.99
N PHE A 51 -22.97 3.59 14.19
CA PHE A 51 -22.06 2.94 15.13
C PHE A 51 -22.85 2.37 16.32
N GLU A 52 -22.71 1.07 16.53
CA GLU A 52 -23.31 0.33 17.64
C GLU A 52 -22.28 0.15 18.75
N LEU A 53 -22.52 0.77 19.89
CA LEU A 53 -21.77 0.54 21.12
C LEU A 53 -22.27 -0.74 21.78
N ARG A 54 -21.39 -1.70 22.00
CA ARG A 54 -21.68 -2.89 22.80
C ARG A 54 -21.28 -2.67 24.25
N ASP A 55 -21.91 -3.42 25.16
CA ASP A 55 -21.73 -3.29 26.61
C ASP A 55 -20.29 -3.41 27.09
N ALA A 56 -19.42 -4.09 26.32
CA ALA A 56 -18.00 -4.21 26.59
C ALA A 56 -17.13 -3.03 26.09
N GLY A 57 -17.75 -1.92 25.65
CA GLY A 57 -17.05 -0.74 25.10
C GLY A 57 -16.56 -0.90 23.65
N ALA A 58 -16.91 -2.01 22.99
CA ALA A 58 -16.58 -2.22 21.59
C ALA A 58 -17.55 -1.44 20.68
N VAL A 59 -17.00 -0.74 19.69
CA VAL A 59 -17.78 -0.01 18.67
C VAL A 59 -17.83 -0.84 17.39
N PHE A 60 -19.03 -1.21 16.97
CA PHE A 60 -19.28 -1.91 15.72
C PHE A 60 -19.94 -0.98 14.70
N LEU A 61 -19.70 -1.26 13.43
CA LEU A 61 -20.48 -0.67 12.34
C LEU A 61 -21.73 -1.51 12.11
N SER A 62 -22.87 -0.82 11.96
CA SER A 62 -24.10 -1.45 11.50
C SER A 62 -23.90 -2.10 10.12
N ASP A 63 -24.73 -3.08 9.77
CA ASP A 63 -24.58 -3.79 8.50
C ASP A 63 -24.73 -2.88 7.28
N GLU A 64 -25.60 -1.88 7.35
CA GLU A 64 -25.74 -0.88 6.29
C GLU A 64 -24.48 -0.03 6.13
N ALA A 65 -23.93 0.44 7.26
CA ALA A 65 -22.71 1.24 7.29
C ALA A 65 -21.52 0.44 6.76
N ARG A 66 -21.40 -0.82 7.17
CA ARG A 66 -20.37 -1.75 6.68
C ARG A 66 -20.44 -1.90 5.17
N LYS A 67 -21.64 -2.11 4.60
CA LYS A 67 -21.83 -2.17 3.14
C LYS A 67 -21.40 -0.88 2.46
N LYS A 68 -21.78 0.29 2.99
CA LYS A 68 -21.36 1.61 2.45
C LYS A 68 -19.84 1.75 2.42
N VAL A 69 -19.15 1.42 3.52
CA VAL A 69 -17.69 1.48 3.60
C VAL A 69 -17.05 0.54 2.58
N LEU A 70 -17.53 -0.69 2.49
CA LEU A 70 -16.98 -1.68 1.56
C LEU A 70 -17.19 -1.25 0.11
N THR A 71 -18.37 -0.77 -0.27
CA THR A 71 -18.64 -0.26 -1.62
C THR A 71 -17.72 0.92 -1.96
N ALA A 72 -17.65 1.92 -1.08
CA ALA A 72 -16.78 3.07 -1.27
C ALA A 72 -15.30 2.67 -1.37
N TRP A 73 -14.86 1.67 -0.61
CA TRP A 73 -13.51 1.12 -0.70
C TRP A 73 -13.25 0.43 -2.03
N GLN A 74 -14.22 -0.35 -2.55
CA GLN A 74 -14.10 -1.00 -3.85
C GLN A 74 -14.03 0.02 -4.99
N GLU A 75 -14.87 1.06 -4.95
CA GLU A 75 -14.83 2.17 -5.92
C GLU A 75 -13.48 2.89 -5.87
N ARG A 76 -12.98 3.22 -4.69
CA ARG A 76 -11.69 3.89 -4.51
C ARG A 76 -10.51 3.10 -5.08
N LYS A 77 -10.57 1.77 -5.02
CA LYS A 77 -9.53 0.90 -5.61
C LYS A 77 -9.59 0.87 -7.14
N LYS A 78 -10.76 1.11 -7.73
CA LYS A 78 -10.95 1.18 -9.19
C LYS A 78 -10.49 2.52 -9.76
N ASP A 79 -10.36 3.56 -8.94
CA ASP A 79 -9.84 4.85 -9.37
C ASP A 79 -8.48 4.67 -10.04
N GLU A 80 -8.43 4.98 -11.34
CA GLU A 80 -7.21 4.97 -12.12
C GLU A 80 -6.42 6.24 -11.84
N ARG A 81 -5.15 6.07 -11.49
CA ARG A 81 -4.21 7.16 -11.28
C ARG A 81 -2.98 6.90 -12.12
N GLN A 82 -2.40 7.97 -12.67
CA GLN A 82 -1.17 7.88 -13.42
C GLN A 82 -0.02 7.52 -12.47
N HIS A 83 0.71 6.45 -12.79
CA HIS A 83 1.93 6.09 -12.05
C HIS A 83 3.05 7.05 -12.49
N PRO A 84 3.69 7.79 -11.56
CA PRO A 84 4.72 8.77 -11.93
C PRO A 84 5.98 8.21 -12.61
N PHE A 85 6.19 6.89 -12.56
CA PHE A 85 7.42 6.23 -13.06
C PHE A 85 7.17 5.41 -14.32
N LEU A 86 5.99 4.82 -14.48
CA LEU A 86 5.60 4.12 -15.70
C LEU A 86 4.86 5.03 -16.68
N GLU A 87 4.43 6.23 -16.27
CA GLU A 87 3.54 7.16 -17.00
C GLU A 87 2.19 6.55 -17.43
N GLU A 88 1.97 5.27 -17.11
CA GLU A 88 0.75 4.51 -17.37
C GLU A 88 -0.32 4.78 -16.31
N LYS A 89 -1.59 4.72 -16.74
CA LYS A 89 -2.73 4.72 -15.84
C LYS A 89 -2.88 3.33 -15.24
N ALA A 90 -2.78 3.23 -13.92
CA ALA A 90 -3.03 1.99 -13.20
C ALA A 90 -4.13 2.22 -12.15
N PRO A 91 -5.02 1.25 -11.92
CA PRO A 91 -5.97 1.32 -10.83
C PRO A 91 -5.21 1.29 -9.49
N LEU A 92 -5.66 2.10 -8.53
CA LEU A 92 -5.04 2.21 -7.20
C LEU A 92 -4.93 0.84 -6.49
N GLY A 93 -5.89 -0.05 -6.75
CA GLY A 93 -5.87 -1.42 -6.23
C GLY A 93 -4.70 -2.28 -6.73
N LEU A 94 -4.12 -1.95 -7.89
CA LEU A 94 -3.00 -2.67 -8.49
C LEU A 94 -1.64 -2.10 -8.06
N THR A 95 -1.62 -0.90 -7.46
CA THR A 95 -0.38 -0.26 -6.97
C THR A 95 0.47 -1.19 -6.09
N PRO A 96 -0.08 -1.95 -5.11
CA PRO A 96 0.72 -2.85 -4.29
C PRO A 96 1.36 -3.99 -5.10
N TYR A 97 0.66 -4.49 -6.11
CA TYR A 97 1.17 -5.53 -7.00
C TYR A 97 2.32 -5.00 -7.88
N LEU A 98 2.15 -3.81 -8.47
CA LEU A 98 3.20 -3.16 -9.26
C LEU A 98 4.44 -2.89 -8.40
N GLN A 99 4.25 -2.41 -7.17
CA GLN A 99 5.35 -2.18 -6.23
C GLN A 99 6.07 -3.49 -5.85
N ALA A 100 5.33 -4.58 -5.63
CA ALA A 100 5.92 -5.90 -5.41
C ALA A 100 6.71 -6.39 -6.64
N GLN A 101 6.22 -6.15 -7.85
CA GLN A 101 6.92 -6.52 -9.08
C GLN A 101 8.21 -5.70 -9.26
N MET A 102 8.17 -4.38 -9.04
CA MET A 102 9.37 -3.53 -9.09
C MET A 102 10.40 -3.94 -8.03
N LEU A 103 9.94 -4.30 -6.83
CA LEU A 103 10.80 -4.84 -5.79
C LEU A 103 11.43 -6.17 -6.19
N ALA A 104 10.66 -7.10 -6.76
CA ALA A 104 11.18 -8.38 -7.24
C ALA A 104 12.27 -8.18 -8.32
N ARG A 105 12.08 -7.22 -9.23
CA ARG A 105 13.09 -6.86 -10.25
C ARG A 105 14.36 -6.27 -9.63
N HIS A 106 14.21 -5.39 -8.65
CA HIS A 106 15.35 -4.84 -7.91
C HIS A 106 16.12 -5.92 -7.15
N LEU A 107 15.42 -6.88 -6.53
CA LEU A 107 16.03 -8.01 -5.84
C LEU A 107 16.83 -8.95 -6.76
N ARG A 108 16.41 -9.09 -8.02
CA ARG A 108 17.14 -9.86 -9.03
C ARG A 108 18.35 -9.12 -9.62
N GLY A 109 18.49 -7.84 -9.34
CA GLY A 109 19.52 -6.99 -9.93
C GLY A 109 19.19 -6.51 -11.35
N ASP A 110 17.95 -6.71 -11.82
CA ASP A 110 17.48 -6.20 -13.11
C ASP A 110 17.21 -4.69 -13.08
N LEU A 111 17.11 -4.10 -11.89
CA LEU A 111 16.75 -2.71 -11.66
C LEU A 111 17.70 -2.06 -10.64
N ASP A 112 18.39 -0.99 -11.03
CA ASP A 112 19.44 -0.34 -10.22
C ASP A 112 18.92 0.24 -8.89
N ALA A 113 17.70 0.76 -8.88
CA ALA A 113 17.07 1.30 -7.68
C ALA A 113 15.57 1.06 -7.68
N TYR A 114 15.00 0.80 -6.51
CA TYR A 114 13.56 0.71 -6.33
C TYR A 114 12.96 2.12 -6.18
N PRO A 115 12.19 2.62 -7.17
CA PRO A 115 11.57 3.93 -7.07
C PRO A 115 10.41 3.87 -6.06
N PRO A 116 10.44 4.70 -4.99
CA PRO A 116 9.33 4.76 -4.06
C PRO A 116 8.11 5.37 -4.75
N TRP A 117 6.95 4.78 -4.53
CA TRP A 117 5.71 5.43 -4.93
C TRP A 117 5.47 6.69 -4.07
N PHE A 118 5.54 7.88 -4.67
CA PHE A 118 5.18 9.14 -4.02
C PHE A 118 3.82 9.64 -4.52
N TRP A 119 2.89 9.91 -3.59
CA TRP A 119 1.65 10.63 -3.88
C TRP A 119 1.88 12.13 -3.69
N LYS A 120 1.53 12.93 -4.71
CA LYS A 120 1.29 14.37 -4.58
C LYS A 120 -0.22 14.62 -4.58
#